data_AF-A0A3D4CRP6-F1
#
_entry.id   AF-A0A3D4CRP6-F1
#
_cell.length_a   1.000
_cell.length_b   1.000
_cell.length_c   1.000
_cell.angle_alpha   90.00
_cell.angle_beta   90.00
_cell.angle_gamma   90.00
#
_symmetry.space_group_name_H-M   'P 1'
#
loop_
_entity.id
_entity.type
_entity.pdbx_description
1 polymer ?
#
loop_
_entity_poly.entity_id
_entity_poly.type
_entity_poly.pdbx_seq_one_letter_code
_entity_poly.pdbx_strand_id
1 'polypeptide(L)'
;KSNFKLERFTLLKSRSPDSFHPVDILVGADGALYLAATDALEEPTSSQENPSGGGKIFRIAPKNFRPEIKTLPADSVKGALALLSSPAQNVRLSGFEILREAGEKALPAVRDMLGHYNGYLQARAVWLLPHLGAEGRRLAQSLLESTDASTRLLAFRALRSAGEDLLGAGGQLIPGGLISKFYADEASPAVRREVVLALRDTEPQRKATYVSYFLRRCSPSDRTYLEACGLASEGAEELIWSRLKSMAGISLALEWPEAFARITWRLRPSTAILDLRKRALSERLSEDARIMAVETLAFSRDIEVVRTLIEIAKTEGRIGKEAKRWLLHLGETRWSDLNLAPLLKAHGLAEQEN
;
A
#
# COMPACT_ATOMS: atom_id res chain seq x y z
N LYS A 1 2.20 -13.64 -9.08
CA LYS A 1 1.47 -13.58 -7.78
C LYS A 1 1.82 -12.27 -7.10
N SER A 2 0.85 -11.51 -6.59
CA SER A 2 1.07 -10.19 -5.97
C SER A 2 1.47 -10.24 -4.49
N ASN A 3 1.28 -11.40 -3.84
CA ASN A 3 1.51 -11.56 -2.42
C ASN A 3 2.82 -12.32 -2.18
N PHE A 4 3.70 -11.75 -1.36
CA PHE A 4 4.84 -12.45 -0.79
C PHE A 4 4.31 -13.47 0.22
N LYS A 5 4.89 -14.67 0.22
CA LYS A 5 4.64 -15.65 1.28
C LYS A 5 5.41 -15.16 2.50
N LEU A 6 4.70 -14.75 3.54
CA LEU A 6 5.33 -14.40 4.81
C LEU A 6 5.74 -15.71 5.51
N GLU A 7 7.04 -15.95 5.61
CA GLU A 7 7.58 -17.02 6.43
C GLU A 7 7.89 -16.45 7.82
N ARG A 8 7.31 -17.07 8.85
CA ARG A 8 7.48 -16.67 10.24
C ARG A 8 8.30 -17.74 10.94
N PHE A 9 9.32 -17.31 11.67
CA PHE A 9 10.05 -18.17 12.59
C PHE A 9 10.24 -17.45 13.92
N THR A 10 10.43 -18.22 14.99
CA THR A 10 10.67 -17.66 16.31
C THR A 10 12.17 -17.47 16.51
N LEU A 11 12.64 -16.22 16.50
CA LEU A 11 14.03 -15.89 16.79
C LEU A 11 14.33 -15.96 18.29
N LEU A 12 13.45 -15.38 19.11
CA LEU A 12 13.52 -15.39 20.57
C LEU A 12 12.12 -15.61 21.14
N LYS A 13 12.04 -16.35 22.24
CA LYS A 13 10.81 -16.58 22.99
C LYS A 13 11.08 -16.38 24.47
N SER A 14 10.36 -15.45 25.11
CA SER A 14 10.44 -15.29 26.56
C SER A 14 9.91 -16.54 27.24
N ARG A 15 10.55 -16.93 28.36
CA ARG A 15 10.01 -17.94 29.28
C ARG A 15 8.92 -17.38 30.19
N SER A 16 8.85 -16.05 30.30
CA SER A 16 7.90 -15.29 31.10
C SER A 16 7.24 -14.23 30.19
N PRO A 17 6.16 -14.56 29.46
CA PRO A 17 5.56 -13.67 28.48
C PRO A 17 5.00 -12.38 29.11
N ASP A 18 4.61 -12.41 30.38
CA ASP A 18 3.97 -11.28 31.06
C ASP A 18 4.95 -10.14 31.40
N SER A 19 6.26 -10.43 31.44
CA SER A 19 7.31 -9.50 31.85
C SER A 19 8.31 -9.15 30.72
N PHE A 20 7.95 -9.41 29.46
CA PHE A 20 8.83 -9.16 28.32
C PHE A 20 8.04 -8.69 27.11
N HIS A 21 8.06 -7.39 26.88
CA HIS A 21 7.34 -6.74 25.77
C HIS A 21 8.35 -6.11 24.81
N PRO A 22 8.69 -6.79 23.70
CA PRO A 22 9.61 -6.25 22.72
C PRO A 22 8.99 -5.05 22.00
N VAL A 23 9.72 -3.94 21.96
CA VAL A 23 9.24 -2.67 21.38
C VAL A 23 9.83 -2.46 19.99
N ASP A 24 11.15 -2.65 19.86
CA ASP A 24 11.86 -2.41 18.60
C ASP A 24 13.17 -3.22 18.53
N ILE A 25 13.64 -3.47 17.32
CA ILE A 25 14.89 -4.21 17.04
C ILE A 25 15.72 -3.49 15.97
N LEU A 26 17.00 -3.28 16.28
CA LEU A 26 17.99 -2.71 15.37
C LEU A 26 19.17 -3.66 15.15
N VAL A 27 19.91 -3.44 14.07
CA VAL A 27 21.12 -4.20 13.74
C VAL A 27 22.34 -3.29 13.85
N GLY A 28 23.34 -3.70 14.63
CA GLY A 28 24.63 -3.02 14.76
C GLY A 28 25.53 -3.24 13.55
N ALA A 29 26.57 -2.41 13.42
CA ALA A 29 27.51 -2.49 12.30
C ALA A 29 28.30 -3.82 12.27
N ASP A 30 28.43 -4.44 13.44
CA ASP A 30 28.99 -5.76 13.68
C ASP A 30 28.00 -6.91 13.40
N GLY A 31 26.75 -6.60 13.07
CA GLY A 31 25.69 -7.58 12.82
C GLY A 31 24.97 -8.09 14.07
N ALA A 32 25.32 -7.60 15.28
CA ALA A 32 24.57 -7.92 16.48
C ALA A 32 23.18 -7.26 16.44
N LEU A 33 22.18 -7.92 17.03
CA LEU A 33 20.83 -7.38 17.14
C LEU A 33 20.68 -6.66 18.49
N TYR A 34 20.06 -5.49 18.50
CA TYR A 34 19.76 -4.71 19.70
C TYR A 34 18.26 -4.65 19.84
N LEU A 35 17.72 -5.36 20.82
CA LEU A 35 16.30 -5.46 21.07
C LEU A 35 15.94 -4.61 22.30
N ALA A 36 15.11 -3.59 22.09
CA ALA A 36 14.51 -2.82 23.17
C ALA A 36 13.29 -3.57 23.70
N ALA A 37 13.19 -3.72 25.02
CA ALA A 37 12.03 -4.29 25.67
C ALA A 37 11.68 -3.54 26.95
N THR A 38 10.38 -3.55 27.27
CA THR A 38 9.84 -3.02 28.52
C THR A 38 9.27 -4.16 29.38
N ASP A 39 9.29 -3.94 30.69
CA ASP A 39 8.74 -4.86 31.69
C ASP A 39 7.21 -4.62 31.89
N ALA A 40 6.60 -3.61 31.26
CA ALA A 40 5.18 -3.24 31.43
C ALA A 40 4.41 -3.14 30.08
N LEU A 41 3.15 -3.60 30.06
CA LEU A 41 2.22 -3.56 28.91
C LEU A 41 1.50 -2.22 28.73
N GLU A 42 1.34 -1.45 29.81
CA GLU A 42 0.47 -0.27 29.81
C GLU A 42 1.24 1.00 29.44
N GLU A 43 0.72 1.77 28.48
CA GLU A 43 1.03 3.19 28.41
C GLU A 43 0.62 3.84 29.74
N PRO A 44 1.45 4.70 30.35
CA PRO A 44 1.06 5.37 31.57
C PRO A 44 -0.17 6.22 31.26
N THR A 45 -1.33 5.83 31.81
CA THR A 45 -2.47 6.74 31.92
C THR A 45 -1.99 7.96 32.70
N SER A 46 -2.44 9.16 32.32
CA SER A 46 -1.95 10.47 32.78
C SER A 46 -2.10 10.76 34.28
N SER A 47 -2.35 9.74 35.09
CA SER A 47 -2.62 9.79 36.52
C SER A 47 -1.83 8.76 37.34
N GLN A 48 -0.87 8.03 36.75
CA GLN A 48 0.07 7.22 37.53
C GLN A 48 1.45 7.89 37.58
N GLU A 49 1.79 8.41 38.76
CA GLU A 49 3.12 8.88 39.10
C GLU A 49 4.12 7.73 38.94
N ASN A 50 4.99 7.85 37.94
CA ASN A 50 6.19 7.05 37.68
C ASN A 50 6.02 5.52 37.68
N PRO A 51 5.79 4.88 36.51
CA PRO A 51 6.07 3.46 36.40
C PRO A 51 7.58 3.27 36.52
N SER A 52 8.04 2.74 37.66
CA SER A 52 9.43 2.36 37.91
C SER A 52 9.91 1.17 37.06
N GLY A 53 9.29 0.92 35.91
CA GLY A 53 9.67 -0.13 34.96
C GLY A 53 10.78 0.38 34.05
N GLY A 54 12.03 0.04 34.38
CA GLY A 54 13.17 0.37 33.53
C GLY A 54 13.11 -0.38 32.19
N GLY A 55 13.26 0.33 31.08
CA GLY A 55 13.50 -0.29 29.77
C GLY A 55 14.85 -0.99 29.72
N LYS A 56 14.94 -2.12 29.01
CA LYS A 56 16.18 -2.89 28.80
C LYS A 56 16.52 -2.95 27.32
N ILE A 57 17.80 -2.82 27.00
CA ILE A 57 18.33 -3.08 25.66
C ILE A 57 19.15 -4.37 25.71
N PHE A 58 18.66 -5.39 25.04
CA PHE A 58 19.35 -6.68 24.90
C PHE A 58 20.22 -6.66 23.65
N ARG A 59 21.52 -6.86 23.83
CA ARG A 59 22.44 -7.14 22.71
C ARG A 59 22.49 -8.64 22.47
N ILE A 60 22.00 -9.07 21.31
CA ILE A 60 21.90 -10.48 20.91
C ILE A 60 22.95 -10.74 19.83
N ALA A 61 23.85 -11.67 20.10
CA ALA A 61 24.87 -12.12 19.17
C ALA A 61 25.16 -13.62 19.40
N PRO A 62 25.76 -14.34 18.42
CA PRO A 62 26.17 -15.72 18.61
C PRO A 62 27.07 -15.90 19.84
N LYS A 63 27.07 -17.11 20.43
CA LYS A 63 27.95 -17.42 21.57
C LYS A 63 29.42 -17.17 21.16
N ASN A 64 30.17 -16.51 22.04
CA ASN A 64 31.56 -16.09 21.83
C ASN A 64 31.76 -15.06 20.70
N PHE A 65 30.71 -14.40 20.23
CA PHE A 65 30.82 -13.34 19.22
C PHE A 65 31.65 -12.16 19.76
N ARG A 66 32.70 -11.79 19.02
CA ARG A 66 33.51 -10.61 19.30
C ARG A 66 33.20 -9.56 18.23
N PRO A 67 32.77 -8.35 18.61
CA PRO A 67 32.59 -7.28 17.65
C PRO A 67 33.91 -6.98 16.95
N GLU A 68 33.89 -6.95 15.62
CA GLU A 68 35.02 -6.48 14.83
C GLU A 68 34.65 -5.11 14.24
N ILE A 69 35.36 -4.08 14.68
CA ILE A 69 35.25 -2.74 14.10
C ILE A 69 36.29 -2.67 13.00
N LYS A 70 35.85 -2.87 11.75
CA LYS A 70 36.74 -2.77 10.59
C LYS A 70 37.21 -1.33 10.43
N THR A 71 38.53 -1.15 10.35
CA THR A 71 39.14 0.12 9.96
C THR A 71 38.76 0.41 8.50
N LEU A 72 38.29 1.62 8.24
CA LEU A 72 37.92 2.02 6.90
C LEU A 72 39.16 2.23 6.02
N PRO A 73 39.14 1.78 4.75
CA PRO A 73 40.15 2.17 3.77
C PRO A 73 40.36 3.68 3.72
N ALA A 74 41.61 4.11 3.52
CA ALA A 74 41.96 5.53 3.35
C ALA A 74 41.40 6.13 2.04
N ASP A 75 41.16 5.28 1.04
CA ASP A 75 40.44 5.63 -0.19
C ASP A 75 38.97 5.90 0.15
N SER A 76 38.50 7.13 -0.09
CA SER A 76 37.16 7.58 0.29
C SER A 76 36.05 6.79 -0.41
N VAL A 77 36.26 6.32 -1.63
CA VAL A 77 35.25 5.55 -2.38
C VAL A 77 35.20 4.10 -1.89
N LYS A 78 36.34 3.45 -1.73
CA LYS A 78 36.38 2.07 -1.19
C LYS A 78 35.89 2.02 0.25
N GLY A 79 36.26 3.01 1.07
CA GLY A 79 35.75 3.17 2.43
C GLY A 79 34.24 3.35 2.47
N ALA A 80 33.70 4.20 1.60
CA ALA A 80 32.26 4.42 1.53
C ALA A 80 31.47 3.21 1.02
N LEU A 81 32.03 2.40 0.11
CA LEU A 81 31.41 1.12 -0.28
C LEU A 81 31.36 0.10 0.87
N ALA A 82 32.41 0.05 1.71
CA ALA A 82 32.40 -0.79 2.90
C ALA A 82 31.30 -0.34 3.89
N LEU A 83 31.11 0.97 4.06
CA LEU A 83 30.02 1.54 4.86
C LEU A 83 28.65 1.22 4.27
N LEU A 84 28.45 1.41 2.96
CA LEU A 84 27.21 1.07 2.25
C LEU A 84 26.87 -0.43 2.37
N SER A 85 27.88 -1.29 2.50
CA SER A 85 27.72 -2.73 2.69
C SER A 85 27.32 -3.13 4.11
N SER A 86 27.36 -2.21 5.09
CA SER A 86 27.03 -2.49 6.49
C SER A 86 25.59 -3.00 6.70
N PRO A 87 25.35 -3.92 7.64
CA PRO A 87 23.99 -4.30 8.05
C PRO A 87 23.27 -3.21 8.87
N ALA A 88 24.00 -2.23 9.42
CA ALA A 88 23.41 -1.12 10.18
C ALA A 88 22.97 0.04 9.27
N GLN A 89 21.71 0.48 9.41
CA GLN A 89 21.13 1.50 8.51
C GLN A 89 21.83 2.85 8.59
N ASN A 90 22.21 3.29 9.78
CA ASN A 90 22.94 4.54 9.99
C ASN A 90 24.33 4.52 9.32
N VAL A 91 25.05 3.41 9.44
CA VAL A 91 26.37 3.25 8.81
C VAL A 91 26.25 3.18 7.29
N ARG A 92 25.22 2.50 6.77
CA ARG A 92 24.91 2.53 5.33
C ARG A 92 24.65 3.92 4.81
N LEU A 93 23.89 4.72 5.56
CA LEU A 93 23.59 6.09 5.18
C LEU A 93 24.87 6.93 5.09
N SER A 94 25.80 6.81 6.04
CA SER A 94 27.11 7.48 5.94
C SER A 94 27.86 7.13 4.65
N GLY A 95 27.88 5.84 4.28
CA GLY A 95 28.50 5.41 3.01
C GLY A 95 27.77 5.93 1.78
N PHE A 96 26.43 5.91 1.81
CA PHE A 96 25.59 6.44 0.73
C PHE A 96 25.86 7.93 0.48
N GLU A 97 25.93 8.74 1.55
CA GLU A 97 26.16 10.17 1.47
C GLU A 97 27.52 10.51 0.85
N ILE A 98 28.59 9.84 1.30
CA ILE A 98 29.94 10.04 0.75
C ILE A 98 29.99 9.66 -0.75
N LEU A 99 29.36 8.53 -1.14
CA LEU A 99 29.32 8.12 -2.55
C LEU A 99 28.48 9.06 -3.40
N ARG A 100 27.37 9.57 -2.86
CA ARG A 100 26.53 10.60 -3.50
C ARG A 100 27.34 11.87 -3.76
N GLU A 101 28.08 12.36 -2.77
CA GLU A 101 28.96 13.53 -2.91
C GLU A 101 30.08 13.30 -3.93
N ALA A 102 30.63 12.09 -4.00
CA ALA A 102 31.63 11.72 -5.00
C ALA A 102 31.06 11.72 -6.44
N GLY A 103 29.74 11.55 -6.59
CA GLY A 103 29.05 11.61 -7.87
C GLY A 103 29.57 10.58 -8.88
N GLU A 104 29.82 11.01 -10.12
CA GLU A 104 30.26 10.11 -11.20
C GLU A 104 31.58 9.39 -10.91
N LYS A 105 32.44 9.93 -10.03
CA LYS A 105 33.71 9.28 -9.64
C LYS A 105 33.49 7.95 -8.92
N ALA A 106 32.34 7.77 -8.27
CA ALA A 106 31.99 6.52 -7.59
C ALA A 106 31.44 5.45 -8.55
N LEU A 107 31.04 5.81 -9.78
CA LEU A 107 30.37 4.90 -10.72
C LEU A 107 31.16 3.61 -11.02
N PRO A 108 32.48 3.63 -11.29
CA PRO A 108 33.21 2.40 -11.58
C PRO A 108 33.07 1.38 -10.44
N ALA A 109 33.23 1.83 -9.19
CA ALA A 109 33.17 0.96 -8.03
C ALA A 109 31.73 0.50 -7.70
N VAL A 110 30.73 1.35 -7.98
CA VAL A 110 29.31 0.99 -7.80
C VAL A 110 28.84 0.00 -8.86
N ARG A 111 29.38 0.06 -10.10
CA ARG A 111 29.07 -0.92 -11.16
C ARG A 111 29.45 -2.34 -10.76
N ASP A 112 30.59 -2.53 -10.10
CA ASP A 112 31.00 -3.84 -9.59
C ASP A 112 29.98 -4.40 -8.58
N MET A 113 29.41 -3.53 -7.74
CA MET A 113 28.40 -3.90 -6.74
C MET A 113 27.05 -4.29 -7.38
N LEU A 114 26.71 -3.80 -8.57
CA LEU A 114 25.51 -4.23 -9.32
C LEU A 114 25.59 -5.71 -9.71
N GLY A 115 26.79 -6.26 -9.91
CA GLY A 115 27.01 -7.68 -10.23
C GLY A 115 27.17 -8.60 -9.01
N HIS A 116 27.01 -8.07 -7.79
CA HIS A 116 27.34 -8.81 -6.57
C HIS A 116 26.36 -9.97 -6.28
N TYR A 117 26.85 -11.14 -5.86
CA TYR A 117 25.99 -12.32 -5.59
C TYR A 117 24.94 -12.11 -4.49
N ASN A 118 25.24 -11.24 -3.51
CA ASN A 118 24.31 -10.80 -2.49
C ASN A 118 23.35 -9.74 -3.04
N GLY A 119 22.09 -10.13 -3.29
CA GLY A 119 21.04 -9.25 -3.81
C GLY A 119 20.74 -8.01 -2.95
N TYR A 120 21.02 -8.04 -1.63
CA TYR A 120 20.87 -6.85 -0.80
C TYR A 120 21.92 -5.78 -1.13
N LEU A 121 23.14 -6.20 -1.49
CA LEU A 121 24.19 -5.27 -1.90
C LEU A 121 23.91 -4.71 -3.29
N GLN A 122 23.48 -5.56 -4.23
CA GLN A 122 23.00 -5.09 -5.54
C GLN A 122 21.90 -4.04 -5.38
N ALA A 123 20.93 -4.31 -4.51
CA ALA A 123 19.81 -3.39 -4.33
C ALA A 123 20.24 -2.02 -3.80
N ARG A 124 21.22 -1.98 -2.88
CA ARG A 124 21.79 -0.72 -2.36
C ARG A 124 22.54 0.05 -3.44
N ALA A 125 23.26 -0.64 -4.32
CA ALA A 125 23.89 0.00 -5.47
C ALA A 125 22.85 0.63 -6.42
N VAL A 126 21.75 -0.07 -6.72
CA VAL A 126 20.66 0.48 -7.55
C VAL A 126 20.03 1.72 -6.93
N TRP A 127 19.80 1.74 -5.61
CA TRP A 127 19.30 2.93 -4.91
C TRP A 127 20.22 4.15 -5.03
N LEU A 128 21.53 3.92 -5.12
CA LEU A 128 22.52 4.99 -5.23
C LEU A 128 22.65 5.54 -6.66
N LEU A 129 22.45 4.71 -7.70
CA LEU A 129 22.69 5.06 -9.10
C LEU A 129 22.15 6.43 -9.54
N PRO A 130 20.88 6.81 -9.25
CA PRO A 130 20.33 8.10 -9.71
C PRO A 130 21.08 9.33 -9.18
N HIS A 131 21.81 9.17 -8.09
CA HIS A 131 22.57 10.23 -7.43
C HIS A 131 24.01 10.38 -7.95
N LEU A 132 24.46 9.47 -8.81
CA LEU A 132 25.84 9.42 -9.32
C LEU A 132 25.98 10.12 -10.68
N GLY A 133 25.36 11.29 -10.84
CA GLY A 133 25.43 12.08 -12.07
C GLY A 133 24.61 11.56 -13.24
N ALA A 134 24.90 12.05 -14.44
CA ALA A 134 24.09 11.78 -15.63
C ALA A 134 24.18 10.31 -16.05
N GLU A 135 25.38 9.74 -15.99
CA GLU A 135 25.59 8.33 -16.31
C GLU A 135 24.92 7.39 -15.31
N GLY A 136 24.96 7.70 -14.01
CA GLY A 136 24.25 6.94 -12.99
C GLY A 136 22.74 6.92 -13.21
N ARG A 137 22.15 8.07 -13.55
CA ARG A 137 20.72 8.15 -13.92
C ARG A 137 20.39 7.33 -15.17
N ARG A 138 21.23 7.36 -16.21
CA ARG A 138 21.05 6.52 -17.41
C ARG A 138 21.08 5.03 -17.08
N LEU A 139 21.99 4.60 -16.22
CA LEU A 139 22.05 3.21 -15.76
C LEU A 139 20.81 2.83 -14.95
N ALA A 140 20.35 3.67 -14.03
CA ALA A 140 19.12 3.41 -13.30
C ALA A 140 17.88 3.36 -14.22
N GLN A 141 17.83 4.20 -15.24
CA GLN A 141 16.78 4.19 -16.26
C GLN A 141 16.78 2.89 -17.07
N SER A 142 17.94 2.36 -17.48
CA SER A 142 18.00 1.11 -18.25
C SER A 142 17.47 -0.09 -17.47
N LEU A 143 17.58 -0.07 -16.13
CA LEU A 143 17.02 -1.11 -15.26
C LEU A 143 15.49 -1.15 -15.27
N LEU A 144 14.80 -0.08 -15.73
CA LEU A 144 13.35 -0.11 -15.95
C LEU A 144 12.94 -1.06 -17.07
N GLU A 145 13.87 -1.43 -17.95
CA GLU A 145 13.64 -2.38 -19.06
C GLU A 145 14.07 -3.81 -18.70
N SER A 146 14.50 -4.06 -17.45
CA SER A 146 14.94 -5.38 -17.00
C SER A 146 13.83 -6.42 -17.18
N THR A 147 14.19 -7.65 -17.56
CA THR A 147 13.24 -8.77 -17.62
C THR A 147 12.75 -9.18 -16.23
N ASP A 148 13.54 -8.95 -15.18
CA ASP A 148 13.18 -9.18 -13.79
C ASP A 148 12.31 -8.04 -13.22
N ALA A 149 11.11 -8.39 -12.77
CA ALA A 149 10.15 -7.42 -12.22
C ALA A 149 10.64 -6.76 -10.91
N SER A 150 11.46 -7.46 -10.11
CA SER A 150 11.97 -6.90 -8.85
C SER A 150 12.99 -5.79 -9.13
N THR A 151 13.83 -5.97 -10.14
CA THR A 151 14.78 -4.98 -10.65
C THR A 151 14.05 -3.76 -11.20
N ARG A 152 13.02 -3.94 -12.04
CA ARG A 152 12.21 -2.81 -12.54
C ARG A 152 11.56 -2.02 -11.41
N LEU A 153 10.95 -2.72 -10.45
CA LEU A 153 10.34 -2.09 -9.27
C LEU A 153 11.36 -1.28 -8.45
N LEU A 154 12.54 -1.85 -8.22
CA LEU A 154 13.59 -1.20 -7.48
C LEU A 154 14.12 0.05 -8.20
N ALA A 155 14.34 -0.04 -9.51
CA ALA A 155 14.77 1.08 -10.34
C ALA A 155 13.73 2.21 -10.33
N PHE A 156 12.43 1.88 -10.46
CA PHE A 156 11.34 2.87 -10.35
C PHE A 156 11.39 3.62 -9.02
N ARG A 157 11.55 2.89 -7.90
CA ARG A 157 11.63 3.48 -6.56
C ARG A 157 12.86 4.39 -6.41
N ALA A 158 14.01 3.92 -6.86
CA ALA A 158 15.27 4.67 -6.79
C ALA A 158 15.15 5.99 -7.58
N LEU A 159 14.72 5.94 -8.84
CA LEU A 159 14.55 7.11 -9.69
C LEU A 159 13.54 8.10 -9.09
N ARG A 160 12.37 7.63 -8.66
CA ARG A 160 11.34 8.49 -8.04
C ARG A 160 11.86 9.16 -6.77
N SER A 161 12.59 8.44 -5.93
CA SER A 161 13.18 9.01 -4.71
C SER A 161 14.25 10.07 -4.99
N ALA A 162 14.91 9.98 -6.14
CA ALA A 162 15.89 10.96 -6.60
C ALA A 162 15.27 12.16 -7.31
N GLY A 163 13.93 12.25 -7.34
CA GLY A 163 13.19 13.38 -7.91
C GLY A 163 12.85 13.22 -9.38
N GLU A 164 13.03 12.04 -9.98
CA GLU A 164 12.50 11.78 -11.32
C GLU A 164 10.97 11.83 -11.27
N ASP A 165 10.42 12.67 -12.14
CA ASP A 165 9.00 12.97 -12.13
C ASP A 165 8.18 11.82 -12.71
N LEU A 166 7.00 11.64 -12.11
CA LEU A 166 6.09 10.57 -12.46
C LEU A 166 5.40 10.84 -13.81
N LEU A 167 5.04 12.09 -14.10
CA LEU A 167 4.08 12.45 -15.15
C LEU A 167 4.66 13.21 -16.36
N GLY A 168 5.95 13.55 -16.38
CA GLY A 168 6.58 14.20 -17.53
C GLY A 168 6.47 15.72 -17.59
N ALA A 169 6.18 16.41 -16.48
CA ALA A 169 5.89 17.86 -16.46
C ALA A 169 7.15 18.77 -16.51
N GLY A 170 8.35 18.21 -16.36
CA GLY A 170 9.63 18.94 -16.43
C GLY A 170 10.52 18.41 -17.55
N GLY A 171 11.50 19.19 -18.02
CA GLY A 171 12.48 18.73 -19.03
C GLY A 171 13.23 17.49 -18.55
N GLN A 172 12.84 16.33 -19.04
CA GLN A 172 13.12 15.03 -18.40
C GLN A 172 13.92 14.08 -19.27
N LEU A 173 14.61 13.17 -18.57
CA LEU A 173 15.33 12.03 -19.15
C LEU A 173 14.37 10.96 -19.73
N ILE A 174 13.15 10.86 -19.19
CA ILE A 174 12.13 9.89 -19.61
C ILE A 174 10.94 10.63 -20.22
N PRO A 175 10.75 10.57 -21.55
CA PRO A 175 9.59 11.15 -22.20
C PRO A 175 8.27 10.61 -21.60
N GLY A 176 7.39 11.51 -21.17
CA GLY A 176 6.11 11.17 -20.54
C GLY A 176 6.19 10.74 -19.07
N GLY A 177 7.35 10.94 -18.42
CA GLY A 177 7.59 10.60 -17.02
C GLY A 177 7.72 9.09 -16.76
N LEU A 178 8.05 8.72 -15.52
CA LEU A 178 8.20 7.31 -15.14
C LEU A 178 6.95 6.47 -15.44
N ILE A 179 5.76 7.06 -15.40
CA ILE A 179 4.50 6.33 -15.62
C ILE A 179 4.41 5.74 -17.03
N SER A 180 5.01 6.40 -18.03
CA SER A 180 4.91 6.01 -19.45
C SER A 180 5.46 4.61 -19.70
N LYS A 181 6.41 4.17 -18.88
CA LYS A 181 7.01 2.83 -18.92
C LYS A 181 6.10 1.71 -18.44
N PHE A 182 5.14 2.01 -17.56
CA PHE A 182 4.45 0.97 -16.80
C PHE A 182 2.94 0.91 -17.01
N TYR A 183 2.29 2.03 -17.36
CA TYR A 183 0.81 2.06 -17.35
C TYR A 183 0.17 1.13 -18.39
N ALA A 184 0.79 0.96 -19.56
CA ALA A 184 0.22 0.19 -20.66
C ALA A 184 0.48 -1.32 -20.48
N ASP A 185 1.75 -1.73 -20.42
CA ASP A 185 2.14 -3.12 -20.69
C ASP A 185 2.74 -3.88 -19.49
N GLU A 186 2.98 -3.23 -18.35
CA GLU A 186 3.66 -3.87 -17.20
C GLU A 186 2.91 -5.11 -16.68
N ALA A 187 3.50 -6.29 -16.87
CA ALA A 187 2.88 -7.57 -16.55
C ALA A 187 2.83 -7.85 -15.03
N SER A 188 3.80 -7.34 -14.26
CA SER A 188 3.92 -7.59 -12.83
C SER A 188 2.92 -6.76 -12.03
N PRO A 189 1.98 -7.38 -11.28
CA PRO A 189 1.10 -6.64 -10.39
C PRO A 189 1.90 -5.93 -9.29
N ALA A 190 3.07 -6.44 -8.88
CA ALA A 190 3.89 -5.78 -7.86
C ALA A 190 4.42 -4.43 -8.34
N VAL A 191 4.89 -4.34 -9.59
CA VAL A 191 5.36 -3.08 -10.20
C VAL A 191 4.17 -2.13 -10.38
N ARG A 192 3.07 -2.61 -10.98
CA ARG A 192 1.87 -1.78 -11.19
C ARG A 192 1.33 -1.16 -9.89
N ARG A 193 1.38 -1.87 -8.75
CA ARG A 193 0.97 -1.32 -7.44
C ARG A 193 1.82 -0.13 -7.01
N GLU A 194 3.13 -0.25 -7.13
CA GLU A 194 4.03 0.84 -6.74
C GLU A 194 3.80 2.07 -7.63
N VAL A 195 3.65 1.85 -8.94
CA VAL A 195 3.42 2.93 -9.90
C VAL A 195 2.06 3.60 -9.66
N VAL A 196 0.99 2.82 -9.45
CA VAL A 196 -0.34 3.42 -9.21
C VAL A 196 -0.38 4.17 -7.87
N LEU A 197 0.30 3.68 -6.82
CA LEU A 197 0.38 4.40 -5.53
C LEU A 197 1.09 5.74 -5.64
N ALA A 198 2.04 5.87 -6.57
CA ALA A 198 2.71 7.15 -6.82
C ALA A 198 1.75 8.23 -7.38
N LEU A 199 0.56 7.84 -7.88
CA LEU A 199 -0.47 8.78 -8.35
C LEU A 199 -1.32 9.38 -7.23
N ARG A 200 -1.20 8.91 -5.97
CA ARG A 200 -2.07 9.32 -4.85
C ARG A 200 -2.12 10.84 -4.67
N ASP A 201 -1.02 11.53 -4.89
CA ASP A 201 -0.90 12.96 -4.61
C ASP A 201 -0.93 13.81 -5.90
N THR A 202 -1.43 13.25 -7.02
CA THR A 202 -1.57 13.93 -8.32
C THR A 202 -2.98 14.53 -8.54
N GLU A 203 -3.15 15.42 -9.51
CA GLU A 203 -4.46 16.04 -9.76
C GLU A 203 -5.55 15.03 -10.18
N PRO A 204 -6.82 15.26 -9.82
CA PRO A 204 -7.92 14.31 -10.06
C PRO A 204 -8.05 13.82 -11.51
N GLN A 205 -7.80 14.67 -12.50
CA GLN A 205 -7.90 14.31 -13.92
C GLN A 205 -6.77 13.37 -14.37
N ARG A 206 -5.57 13.50 -13.81
CA ARG A 206 -4.46 12.56 -14.05
C ARG A 206 -4.72 11.23 -13.36
N LYS A 207 -5.17 11.26 -12.11
CA LYS A 207 -5.64 10.06 -11.39
C LYS A 207 -6.69 9.33 -12.23
N ALA A 208 -7.73 10.03 -12.66
CA ALA A 208 -8.78 9.50 -13.52
C ALA A 208 -8.22 8.81 -14.76
N THR A 209 -7.29 9.46 -15.46
CA THR A 209 -6.69 8.92 -16.68
C THR A 209 -5.90 7.64 -16.42
N TYR A 210 -4.95 7.64 -15.50
CA TYR A 210 -4.02 6.52 -15.34
C TYR A 210 -4.58 5.41 -14.45
N VAL A 211 -5.25 5.74 -13.34
CA VAL A 211 -5.81 4.73 -12.43
C VAL A 211 -6.87 3.88 -13.14
N SER A 212 -7.65 4.45 -14.08
CA SER A 212 -8.60 3.66 -14.87
C SER A 212 -7.90 2.62 -15.76
N TYR A 213 -6.72 2.92 -16.33
CA TYR A 213 -5.92 1.92 -17.05
C TYR A 213 -5.42 0.81 -16.12
N PHE A 214 -4.95 1.16 -14.92
CA PHE A 214 -4.51 0.18 -13.93
C PHE A 214 -5.67 -0.71 -13.46
N LEU A 215 -6.86 -0.14 -13.21
CA LEU A 215 -8.04 -0.86 -12.76
C LEU A 215 -8.60 -1.83 -13.79
N ARG A 216 -8.46 -1.56 -15.10
CA ARG A 216 -8.81 -2.53 -16.17
C ARG A 216 -8.03 -3.85 -16.05
N ARG A 217 -6.87 -3.82 -15.40
CA ARG A 217 -5.98 -4.98 -15.20
C ARG A 217 -6.14 -5.60 -13.80
N CYS A 218 -7.15 -5.18 -13.03
CA CYS A 218 -7.41 -5.71 -11.71
C CYS A 218 -8.00 -7.12 -11.80
N SER A 219 -7.35 -8.08 -11.15
CA SER A 219 -7.95 -9.40 -10.90
C SER A 219 -8.91 -9.33 -9.71
N PRO A 220 -10.07 -10.00 -9.74
CA PRO A 220 -10.98 -10.03 -8.59
C PRO A 220 -10.36 -10.67 -7.34
N SER A 221 -9.33 -11.52 -7.50
CA SER A 221 -8.63 -12.18 -6.40
C SER A 221 -7.47 -11.36 -5.81
N ASP A 222 -7.04 -10.27 -6.47
CA ASP A 222 -5.88 -9.48 -6.05
C ASP A 222 -6.30 -8.27 -5.21
N ARG A 223 -6.68 -8.55 -3.96
CA ARG A 223 -7.14 -7.52 -3.01
C ARG A 223 -6.10 -6.42 -2.77
N THR A 224 -4.81 -6.79 -2.72
CA THR A 224 -3.72 -5.83 -2.51
C THR A 224 -3.56 -4.89 -3.69
N TYR A 225 -3.74 -5.38 -4.92
CA TYR A 225 -3.72 -4.54 -6.12
C TYR A 225 -4.92 -3.58 -6.17
N LEU A 226 -6.12 -4.09 -5.85
CA LEU A 226 -7.32 -3.27 -5.76
C LEU A 226 -7.16 -2.16 -4.72
N GLU A 227 -6.61 -2.48 -3.55
CA GLU A 227 -6.40 -1.48 -2.49
C GLU A 227 -5.40 -0.40 -2.91
N ALA A 228 -4.30 -0.77 -3.56
CA ALA A 228 -3.35 0.20 -4.10
C ALA A 228 -4.00 1.17 -5.10
N CYS A 229 -4.85 0.65 -6.00
CA CYS A 229 -5.61 1.50 -6.92
C CYS A 229 -6.64 2.35 -6.19
N GLY A 230 -7.30 1.79 -5.17
CA GLY A 230 -8.29 2.51 -4.34
C GLY A 230 -7.68 3.67 -3.56
N LEU A 231 -6.48 3.50 -2.98
CA LEU A 231 -5.73 4.57 -2.33
C LEU A 231 -5.33 5.66 -3.33
N ALA A 232 -4.88 5.27 -4.52
CA ALA A 232 -4.57 6.23 -5.58
C ALA A 232 -5.80 6.97 -6.12
N SER A 233 -7.01 6.43 -5.91
CA SER A 233 -8.27 6.98 -6.39
C SER A 233 -8.87 8.05 -5.48
N GLU A 234 -8.29 8.26 -4.29
CA GLU A 234 -8.83 9.17 -3.28
C GLU A 234 -9.08 10.58 -3.85
N GLY A 235 -10.32 11.06 -3.69
CA GLY A 235 -10.78 12.36 -4.19
C GLY A 235 -11.10 12.40 -5.69
N ALA A 236 -11.05 11.27 -6.40
CA ALA A 236 -11.34 11.15 -7.82
C ALA A 236 -12.18 9.89 -8.17
N GLU A 237 -12.81 9.27 -7.18
CA GLU A 237 -13.48 7.96 -7.29
C GLU A 237 -14.56 7.94 -8.38
N GLU A 238 -15.41 8.97 -8.42
CA GLU A 238 -16.47 9.13 -9.41
C GLU A 238 -15.94 9.23 -10.84
N LEU A 239 -14.92 10.05 -11.04
CA LEU A 239 -14.30 10.27 -12.34
C LEU A 239 -13.62 8.98 -12.83
N ILE A 240 -12.89 8.30 -11.94
CA ILE A 240 -12.21 7.04 -12.22
C ILE A 240 -13.21 5.95 -12.56
N TRP A 241 -14.27 5.79 -11.76
CA TRP A 241 -15.27 4.76 -11.98
C TRP A 241 -16.03 4.97 -13.29
N SER A 242 -16.49 6.21 -13.55
CA SER A 242 -17.20 6.56 -14.78
C SER A 242 -16.34 6.32 -16.01
N ARG A 243 -15.06 6.73 -15.95
CA ARG A 243 -14.10 6.50 -17.03
C ARG A 243 -13.83 5.01 -17.25
N LEU A 244 -13.62 4.25 -16.18
CA LEU A 244 -13.41 2.80 -16.25
C LEU A 244 -14.64 2.10 -16.88
N LYS A 245 -15.84 2.44 -16.42
CA LYS A 245 -17.10 1.90 -16.94
C LYS A 245 -17.22 2.12 -18.46
N SER A 246 -16.95 3.35 -18.91
CA SER A 246 -16.93 3.72 -20.34
C SER A 246 -15.84 2.98 -21.11
N MET A 247 -14.59 2.98 -20.64
CA MET A 247 -13.46 2.30 -21.29
C MET A 247 -13.64 0.79 -21.41
N ALA A 248 -14.36 0.17 -20.48
CA ALA A 248 -14.64 -1.27 -20.47
C ALA A 248 -15.93 -1.63 -21.21
N GLY A 249 -16.70 -0.66 -21.74
CA GLY A 249 -17.96 -0.91 -22.42
C GLY A 249 -19.06 -1.47 -21.50
N ILE A 250 -18.98 -1.20 -20.19
CA ILE A 250 -19.93 -1.74 -19.21
C ILE A 250 -21.17 -0.85 -19.16
N SER A 251 -22.28 -1.32 -19.73
CA SER A 251 -23.55 -0.58 -19.76
C SER A 251 -24.62 -1.18 -18.87
N LEU A 252 -24.68 -2.52 -18.76
CA LEU A 252 -25.74 -3.24 -18.06
C LEU A 252 -25.35 -3.59 -16.62
N ALA A 253 -26.13 -3.13 -15.65
CA ALA A 253 -25.90 -3.34 -14.22
C ALA A 253 -25.77 -4.82 -13.82
N LEU A 254 -26.51 -5.71 -14.48
CA LEU A 254 -26.52 -7.14 -14.16
C LEU A 254 -25.37 -7.93 -14.80
N GLU A 255 -24.63 -7.33 -15.73
CA GLU A 255 -23.57 -8.00 -16.50
C GLU A 255 -22.16 -7.58 -16.06
N TRP A 256 -22.05 -6.92 -14.89
CA TRP A 256 -20.74 -6.52 -14.38
C TRP A 256 -19.82 -7.73 -14.17
N PRO A 257 -18.59 -7.69 -14.73
CA PRO A 257 -17.56 -8.63 -14.33
C PRO A 257 -17.30 -8.54 -12.82
N GLU A 258 -16.91 -9.66 -12.19
CA GLU A 258 -16.65 -9.69 -10.75
C GLU A 258 -15.63 -8.62 -10.32
N ALA A 259 -14.58 -8.42 -11.12
CA ALA A 259 -13.59 -7.37 -10.90
C ALA A 259 -14.24 -5.97 -10.81
N PHE A 260 -15.17 -5.66 -11.72
CA PHE A 260 -15.83 -4.35 -11.73
C PHE A 260 -16.77 -4.17 -10.53
N ALA A 261 -17.45 -5.23 -10.08
CA ALA A 261 -18.24 -5.18 -8.84
C ALA A 261 -17.35 -4.89 -7.62
N ARG A 262 -16.18 -5.53 -7.51
CA ARG A 262 -15.20 -5.27 -6.45
C ARG A 262 -14.60 -3.87 -6.52
N ILE A 263 -14.33 -3.37 -7.72
CA ILE A 263 -13.88 -1.99 -7.94
C ILE A 263 -14.95 -1.00 -7.49
N THR A 264 -16.21 -1.25 -7.86
CA THR A 264 -17.34 -0.44 -7.39
C THR A 264 -17.46 -0.46 -5.87
N TRP A 265 -17.29 -1.63 -5.23
CA TRP A 265 -17.23 -1.74 -3.77
C TRP A 265 -16.09 -0.92 -3.14
N ARG A 266 -14.92 -0.86 -3.79
CA ARG A 266 -13.77 -0.12 -3.26
C ARG A 266 -13.89 1.40 -3.46
N LEU A 267 -14.41 1.83 -4.61
CA LEU A 267 -14.50 3.24 -4.99
C LEU A 267 -15.78 3.91 -4.48
N ARG A 268 -16.88 3.15 -4.34
CA ARG A 268 -18.16 3.62 -3.80
C ARG A 268 -18.70 4.92 -4.44
N PRO A 269 -18.74 5.02 -5.78
CA PRO A 269 -19.31 6.20 -6.42
C PRO A 269 -20.83 6.27 -6.16
N SER A 270 -21.31 7.46 -5.79
CA SER A 270 -22.72 7.85 -5.77
C SER A 270 -23.43 7.54 -7.10
N THR A 271 -22.75 7.69 -8.24
CA THR A 271 -23.34 7.38 -9.56
C THR A 271 -23.68 5.90 -9.77
N ALA A 272 -23.14 4.99 -8.93
CA ALA A 272 -23.47 3.58 -8.98
C ALA A 272 -24.71 3.19 -8.16
N ILE A 273 -25.32 4.09 -7.37
CA ILE A 273 -26.44 3.76 -6.47
C ILE A 273 -27.58 3.03 -7.21
N LEU A 274 -27.99 3.54 -8.37
CA LEU A 274 -29.07 2.93 -9.16
C LEU A 274 -28.70 1.56 -9.73
N ASP A 275 -27.45 1.38 -10.16
CA ASP A 275 -26.98 0.09 -10.67
C ASP A 275 -26.87 -0.93 -9.53
N LEU A 276 -26.38 -0.52 -8.35
CA LEU A 276 -26.30 -1.36 -7.16
C LEU A 276 -27.69 -1.78 -6.67
N ARG A 277 -28.68 -0.88 -6.69
CA ARG A 277 -30.09 -1.20 -6.41
C ARG A 277 -30.60 -2.30 -7.34
N LYS A 278 -30.40 -2.14 -8.66
CA LYS A 278 -30.80 -3.15 -9.66
C LYS A 278 -30.13 -4.50 -9.38
N ARG A 279 -28.85 -4.50 -9.02
CA ARG A 279 -28.11 -5.72 -8.68
C ARG A 279 -28.65 -6.39 -7.41
N ALA A 280 -28.87 -5.64 -6.34
CA ALA A 280 -29.39 -6.18 -5.08
C ALA A 280 -30.78 -6.86 -5.24
N LEU A 281 -31.65 -6.24 -6.07
CA LEU A 281 -33.04 -6.70 -6.25
C LEU A 281 -33.21 -7.80 -7.32
N SER A 282 -32.21 -8.05 -8.18
CA SER A 282 -32.38 -9.01 -9.27
C SER A 282 -32.04 -10.44 -8.87
N GLU A 283 -33.02 -11.34 -8.97
CA GLU A 283 -32.86 -12.78 -8.77
C GLU A 283 -32.02 -13.47 -9.85
N ARG A 284 -31.66 -12.74 -10.94
CA ARG A 284 -30.72 -13.24 -11.96
C ARG A 284 -29.29 -13.34 -11.45
N LEU A 285 -28.97 -12.67 -10.35
CA LEU A 285 -27.64 -12.69 -9.73
C LEU A 285 -27.61 -13.67 -8.55
N SER A 286 -26.43 -14.22 -8.28
CA SER A 286 -26.21 -15.03 -7.07
C SER A 286 -26.48 -14.22 -5.80
N GLU A 287 -26.85 -14.91 -4.73
CA GLU A 287 -27.07 -14.28 -3.42
C GLU A 287 -25.84 -13.46 -2.98
N ASP A 288 -24.62 -14.00 -3.13
CA ASP A 288 -23.38 -13.29 -2.80
C ASP A 288 -23.19 -11.99 -3.60
N ALA A 289 -23.53 -11.98 -4.89
CA ALA A 289 -23.44 -10.78 -5.72
C ALA A 289 -24.47 -9.72 -5.33
N ARG A 290 -25.66 -10.16 -4.89
CA ARG A 290 -26.72 -9.29 -4.37
C ARG A 290 -26.34 -8.71 -3.00
N ILE A 291 -25.79 -9.53 -2.10
CA ILE A 291 -25.27 -9.11 -0.80
C ILE A 291 -24.12 -8.11 -0.96
N MET A 292 -23.17 -8.37 -1.85
CA MET A 292 -22.08 -7.42 -2.14
C MET A 292 -22.63 -6.06 -2.62
N ALA A 293 -23.73 -6.03 -3.38
CA ALA A 293 -24.35 -4.77 -3.79
C ALA A 293 -24.96 -4.01 -2.59
N VAL A 294 -25.63 -4.72 -1.67
CA VAL A 294 -26.15 -4.16 -0.41
C VAL A 294 -25.01 -3.62 0.46
N GLU A 295 -23.94 -4.40 0.66
CA GLU A 295 -22.77 -3.97 1.42
C GLU A 295 -22.11 -2.74 0.77
N THR A 296 -21.94 -2.74 -0.55
CA THR A 296 -21.37 -1.59 -1.27
C THR A 296 -22.16 -0.31 -1.01
N LEU A 297 -23.50 -0.39 -1.05
CA LEU A 297 -24.37 0.74 -0.68
C LEU A 297 -24.11 1.14 0.78
N ALA A 298 -24.13 0.21 1.72
CA ALA A 298 -23.96 0.49 3.15
C ALA A 298 -22.65 1.21 3.50
N PHE A 299 -21.56 1.00 2.76
CA PHE A 299 -20.30 1.69 3.00
C PHE A 299 -20.23 3.11 2.40
N SER A 300 -21.25 3.57 1.69
CA SER A 300 -21.39 4.94 1.18
C SER A 300 -22.27 5.78 2.10
N ARG A 301 -21.84 7.01 2.43
CA ARG A 301 -22.62 7.93 3.28
C ARG A 301 -23.36 8.95 2.41
N ASP A 302 -24.57 8.59 2.00
CA ASP A 302 -25.46 9.42 1.18
C ASP A 302 -26.92 9.17 1.60
N ILE A 303 -27.77 10.19 1.60
CA ILE A 303 -29.20 10.04 1.91
C ILE A 303 -29.92 9.18 0.86
N GLU A 304 -29.50 9.22 -0.39
CA GLU A 304 -30.05 8.38 -1.46
C GLU A 304 -29.70 6.90 -1.26
N VAL A 305 -28.54 6.61 -0.63
CA VAL A 305 -28.16 5.26 -0.20
C VAL A 305 -29.11 4.76 0.88
N VAL A 306 -29.41 5.58 1.89
CA VAL A 306 -30.34 5.21 2.97
C VAL A 306 -31.72 4.86 2.39
N ARG A 307 -32.26 5.71 1.51
CA ARG A 307 -33.54 5.47 0.83
C ARG A 307 -33.51 4.17 0.03
N THR A 308 -32.43 3.95 -0.73
CA THR A 308 -32.24 2.72 -1.52
C THR A 308 -32.20 1.47 -0.64
N LEU A 309 -31.48 1.51 0.49
CA LEU A 309 -31.41 0.39 1.43
C LEU A 309 -32.76 0.12 2.10
N ILE A 310 -33.56 1.15 2.40
CA ILE A 310 -34.92 0.99 2.94
C ILE A 310 -35.81 0.23 1.97
N GLU A 311 -35.72 0.54 0.68
CA GLU A 311 -36.46 -0.20 -0.34
C GLU A 311 -36.01 -1.66 -0.44
N ILE A 312 -34.69 -1.91 -0.41
CA ILE A 312 -34.15 -3.28 -0.45
C ILE A 312 -34.56 -4.05 0.80
N ALA A 313 -34.61 -3.40 1.97
CA ALA A 313 -35.01 -4.02 3.24
C ALA A 313 -36.45 -4.54 3.25
N LYS A 314 -37.32 -4.08 2.34
CA LYS A 314 -38.69 -4.59 2.16
C LYS A 314 -38.76 -5.91 1.40
N THR A 315 -37.65 -6.37 0.80
CA THR A 315 -37.60 -7.67 0.13
C THR A 315 -37.52 -8.81 1.15
N GLU A 316 -38.12 -9.95 0.81
CA GLU A 316 -38.03 -11.14 1.66
C GLU A 316 -36.65 -11.82 1.59
N GLY A 317 -36.39 -12.72 2.54
CA GLY A 317 -35.16 -13.53 2.54
C GLY A 317 -33.91 -12.78 3.03
N ARG A 318 -32.74 -13.28 2.66
CA ARG A 318 -31.45 -12.83 3.20
C ARG A 318 -31.10 -11.40 2.78
N ILE A 319 -31.47 -10.99 1.56
CA ILE A 319 -31.10 -9.67 1.02
C ILE A 319 -31.76 -8.54 1.80
N GLY A 320 -33.08 -8.62 2.05
CA GLY A 320 -33.78 -7.63 2.85
C GLY A 320 -33.31 -7.61 4.31
N LYS A 321 -33.03 -8.79 4.90
CA LYS A 321 -32.44 -8.89 6.24
C LYS A 321 -31.08 -8.20 6.34
N GLU A 322 -30.21 -8.38 5.35
CA GLU A 322 -28.89 -7.73 5.32
C GLU A 322 -29.00 -6.21 5.18
N ALA A 323 -29.90 -5.72 4.30
CA ALA A 323 -30.14 -4.28 4.16
C ALA A 323 -30.67 -3.66 5.46
N LYS A 324 -31.62 -4.34 6.13
CA LYS A 324 -32.15 -3.92 7.44
C LYS A 324 -31.05 -3.88 8.50
N ARG A 325 -30.19 -4.91 8.55
CA ARG A 325 -29.06 -4.98 9.49
C ARG A 325 -28.12 -3.79 9.33
N TRP A 326 -27.75 -3.44 8.09
CA TRP A 326 -26.89 -2.28 7.82
C TRP A 326 -27.54 -0.97 8.23
N LEU A 327 -28.84 -0.76 7.93
CA LEU A 327 -29.57 0.44 8.33
C LEU A 327 -29.57 0.65 9.85
N LEU A 328 -29.83 -0.41 10.62
CA LEU A 328 -29.83 -0.34 12.09
C LEU A 328 -28.42 -0.08 12.63
N HIS A 329 -27.44 -0.89 12.22
CA HIS A 329 -26.07 -0.78 12.71
C HIS A 329 -25.42 0.57 12.38
N LEU A 330 -25.61 1.06 11.15
CA LEU A 330 -25.01 2.32 10.72
C LEU A 330 -25.78 3.52 11.27
N GLY A 331 -27.10 3.41 11.46
CA GLY A 331 -27.91 4.43 12.13
C GLY A 331 -27.45 4.72 13.57
N GLU A 332 -26.94 3.72 14.29
CA GLU A 332 -26.40 3.89 15.64
C GLU A 332 -24.92 4.31 15.67
N THR A 333 -24.22 4.22 14.54
CA THR A 333 -22.79 4.47 14.46
C THR A 333 -22.49 5.62 13.50
N ARG A 334 -22.14 5.30 12.25
CA ARG A 334 -21.62 6.24 11.24
C ARG A 334 -22.65 7.23 10.70
N TRP A 335 -23.94 6.92 10.82
CA TRP A 335 -25.08 7.71 10.33
C TRP A 335 -25.95 8.26 11.47
N SER A 336 -25.43 8.29 12.70
CA SER A 336 -26.15 8.76 13.88
C SER A 336 -26.69 10.19 13.73
N ASP A 337 -25.98 11.05 13.00
CA ASP A 337 -26.39 12.42 12.69
C ASP A 337 -27.57 12.52 11.71
N LEU A 338 -27.84 11.47 10.92
CA LEU A 338 -28.97 11.45 9.98
C LEU A 338 -30.31 11.18 10.68
N ASN A 339 -30.30 10.85 11.98
CA ASN A 339 -31.48 10.54 12.79
C ASN A 339 -32.46 9.60 12.06
N LEU A 340 -32.01 8.38 11.73
CA LEU A 340 -32.77 7.46 10.89
C LEU A 340 -33.99 6.85 11.59
N ALA A 341 -34.11 6.95 12.91
CA ALA A 341 -35.16 6.28 13.69
C ALA A 341 -36.60 6.61 13.22
N PRO A 342 -37.00 7.88 13.00
CA PRO A 342 -38.34 8.21 12.49
C PRO A 342 -38.58 7.61 11.10
N LEU A 343 -37.56 7.64 10.24
CA LEU A 343 -37.64 7.13 8.88
C LEU A 343 -37.78 5.60 8.86
N LEU A 344 -37.03 4.89 9.69
CA LEU A 344 -37.13 3.44 9.84
C LEU A 344 -38.49 3.02 10.43
N LYS A 345 -39.00 3.75 11.42
CA LYS A 345 -40.34 3.53 11.99
C LYS A 345 -41.44 3.73 10.95
N ALA A 346 -41.37 4.80 10.15
CA ALA A 346 -42.32 5.08 9.08
C ALA A 346 -42.38 3.98 8.00
N HIS A 347 -41.29 3.21 7.84
CA HIS A 347 -41.22 2.10 6.91
C HIS A 347 -41.35 0.71 7.56
N GLY A 348 -41.70 0.63 8.85
CA GLY A 348 -41.89 -0.64 9.56
C GLY A 348 -40.59 -1.44 9.76
N LEU A 349 -39.43 -0.77 9.74
CA LEU A 349 -38.10 -1.38 9.85
C LEU A 349 -37.50 -1.29 11.26
N ALA A 350 -38.10 -0.51 12.16
CA ALA A 350 -37.76 -0.48 13.58
C ALA A 350 -38.95 -1.02 14.40
N GLU A 351 -38.68 -1.64 15.56
CA GLU A 351 -39.74 -2.09 16.46
C GLU A 351 -40.59 -0.89 16.92
N GLN A 352 -41.90 -1.09 17.02
CA GLN A 352 -42.76 -0.13 17.71
C GLN A 352 -42.44 -0.26 19.20
N GLU A 353 -41.78 0.75 19.78
CA GLU A 353 -41.83 0.94 21.23
C GLU A 353 -43.31 1.03 21.62
N ASN A 354 -43.77 0.00 22.36
CA ASN A 354 -45.06 -0.03 23.03
C ASN A 354 -45.01 0.82 24.31
#